data_AF-K1HH41-F1
#
_entry.id   AF-K1HH41-F1
#
_cell.length_a   1.000
_cell.length_b   1.000
_cell.length_c   1.000
_cell.angle_alpha   90.00
_cell.angle_beta   90.00
_cell.angle_gamma   90.00
#
_symmetry.space_group_name_H-M   'P 1'
#
loop_
_entity.id
_entity.type
_entity.pdbx_description
1 polymer ?
#
loop_
_entity_poly.entity_id
_entity_poly.type
_entity_poly.pdbx_seq_one_letter_code
_entity_poly.pdbx_strand_id
1 'polypeptide(L)'
;GEIISDGNLNIIANNYTSEGAVTQAKNANINVTNDVNISSQKVSGEQKFGKNDGQYNYYGFERNLGSVVKTKNLNVTAKNLNISGSVVTTQTADLNVDKLNIESKVDKEDEIKKSSYKDLLKSGSKKEIIHNEENSAGSLYVENKGTIKGDVNLVGSNLVLGDNSIINGKLTTDSNELHSSYSLEEKKKGFSSSIGSGG
;
A
#
# COMPACT_ATOMS: atom_id res chain seq x y z
N GLY A 1 1.48 -1.50 -16.97
CA GLY A 1 0.92 -1.58 -18.34
C GLY A 1 -0.22 -0.59 -18.49
N GLU A 2 -0.70 -0.33 -19.70
CA GLU A 2 -1.76 0.66 -19.93
C GLU A 2 -2.78 0.18 -20.97
N ILE A 3 -4.06 0.40 -20.68
CA ILE A 3 -5.18 0.22 -21.61
C ILE A 3 -5.99 1.51 -21.61
N ILE A 4 -6.05 2.19 -22.76
CA ILE A 4 -6.85 3.42 -22.94
C ILE A 4 -7.86 3.20 -24.08
N SER A 5 -9.11 3.60 -23.86
CA SER A 5 -10.15 3.67 -24.87
C SER A 5 -10.95 4.97 -24.76
N ASP A 6 -11.09 5.72 -25.85
CA ASP A 6 -11.92 6.94 -25.87
C ASP A 6 -13.43 6.63 -25.82
N GLY A 7 -13.80 5.36 -25.98
CA GLY A 7 -15.18 4.90 -26.02
C GLY A 7 -15.42 3.74 -25.08
N ASN A 8 -15.81 2.60 -25.64
CA ASN A 8 -16.09 1.39 -24.89
C ASN A 8 -14.82 0.54 -24.77
N LEU A 9 -14.54 0.07 -23.55
CA LEU A 9 -13.62 -1.01 -23.29
C LEU A 9 -14.45 -2.23 -22.87
N ASN A 10 -14.43 -3.29 -23.67
CA ASN A 10 -15.14 -4.52 -23.37
C ASN A 10 -14.12 -5.62 -23.05
N ILE A 11 -14.20 -6.17 -21.83
CA ILE A 11 -13.34 -7.26 -21.39
C ILE A 11 -14.23 -8.48 -21.18
N ILE A 12 -14.01 -9.50 -22.01
CA ILE A 12 -14.70 -10.79 -21.92
C ILE A 12 -13.63 -11.87 -21.75
N ALA A 13 -13.57 -12.45 -20.56
CA ALA A 13 -12.51 -13.39 -20.20
C ALA A 13 -12.94 -14.30 -19.05
N ASN A 14 -12.11 -15.29 -18.71
CA ASN A 14 -12.34 -16.07 -17.50
C ASN A 14 -12.00 -15.28 -16.23
N ASN A 15 -10.96 -14.45 -16.29
CA ASN A 15 -10.48 -13.59 -15.22
C ASN A 15 -9.96 -12.29 -15.84
N TYR A 16 -9.99 -11.19 -15.09
CA TYR A 16 -9.28 -9.97 -15.45
C TYR A 16 -8.44 -9.49 -14.28
N THR A 17 -7.15 -9.29 -14.51
CA THR A 17 -6.22 -8.76 -13.50
C THR A 17 -5.49 -7.55 -14.07
N SER A 18 -5.58 -6.44 -13.35
CA SER A 18 -4.75 -5.25 -13.50
C SER A 18 -3.81 -5.18 -12.31
N GLU A 19 -2.50 -5.22 -12.54
CA GLU A 19 -1.48 -5.12 -11.49
C GLU A 19 -0.51 -3.98 -11.81
N GLY A 20 -0.44 -2.96 -10.94
CA GLY A 20 0.35 -1.75 -11.17
C GLY A 20 0.11 -1.10 -12.54
N ALA A 21 -1.13 -1.17 -13.03
CA ALA A 21 -1.48 -0.78 -14.40
C ALA A 21 -2.59 0.27 -14.43
N VAL A 22 -2.64 1.00 -15.55
CA VAL A 22 -3.62 2.05 -15.80
C VAL A 22 -4.67 1.55 -16.79
N THR A 23 -5.95 1.67 -16.41
CA THR A 23 -7.09 1.39 -17.29
C THR A 23 -7.96 2.63 -17.40
N GLN A 24 -8.15 3.14 -18.60
CA GLN A 24 -8.99 4.31 -18.85
C GLN A 24 -9.99 4.04 -19.97
N ALA A 25 -11.26 4.35 -19.72
CA ALA A 25 -12.30 4.21 -20.73
C ALA A 25 -13.46 5.17 -20.48
N LYS A 26 -14.19 5.60 -21.52
CA LYS A 26 -15.49 6.25 -21.27
C LYS A 26 -16.44 5.25 -20.62
N ASN A 27 -16.61 4.07 -21.21
CA ASN A 27 -17.41 2.98 -20.63
C ASN A 27 -16.55 1.72 -20.52
N ALA A 28 -16.34 1.20 -19.31
CA ALA A 28 -15.72 -0.11 -19.11
C ALA A 28 -16.80 -1.15 -18.81
N ASN A 29 -16.92 -2.14 -19.68
CA ASN A 29 -17.81 -3.29 -19.51
C ASN A 29 -16.94 -4.52 -19.31
N ILE A 30 -16.86 -4.98 -18.06
CA ILE A 30 -16.05 -6.14 -17.68
C ILE A 30 -17.00 -7.28 -17.37
N ASN A 31 -17.02 -8.28 -18.24
CA ASN A 31 -17.85 -9.46 -18.09
C ASN A 31 -16.93 -10.68 -18.04
N VAL A 32 -16.66 -11.14 -16.81
CA VAL A 32 -15.78 -12.27 -16.57
C VAL A 32 -16.48 -13.34 -15.76
N THR A 33 -16.10 -14.60 -15.93
CA THR A 33 -16.77 -15.72 -15.25
C THR A 33 -16.34 -15.87 -13.80
N ASN A 34 -15.09 -15.52 -13.47
CA ASN A 34 -14.54 -15.59 -12.12
C ASN A 34 -14.33 -14.17 -11.58
N ASP A 35 -13.09 -13.79 -11.28
CA ASP A 35 -12.81 -12.58 -10.52
C ASP A 35 -12.22 -11.46 -11.39
N VAL A 36 -12.52 -10.23 -10.98
CA VAL A 36 -11.82 -9.02 -11.40
C VAL A 36 -10.88 -8.59 -10.28
N ASN A 37 -9.59 -8.46 -10.58
CA ASN A 37 -8.57 -8.05 -9.62
C ASN A 37 -7.91 -6.76 -10.09
N ILE A 38 -8.07 -5.68 -9.32
CA ILE A 38 -7.38 -4.41 -9.51
C ILE A 38 -6.41 -4.27 -8.33
N SER A 39 -5.17 -4.69 -8.56
CA SER A 39 -4.17 -4.88 -7.51
C SER A 39 -2.96 -3.97 -7.68
N SER A 40 -2.32 -3.64 -6.57
CA SER A 40 -1.03 -2.98 -6.58
C SER A 40 0.07 -3.97 -6.97
N GLN A 41 1.11 -3.44 -7.63
CA GLN A 41 2.35 -4.15 -7.82
C GLN A 41 3.29 -3.83 -6.66
N LYS A 42 3.81 -4.87 -6.01
CA LYS A 42 4.80 -4.70 -4.95
C LYS A 42 6.19 -4.50 -5.53
N VAL A 43 6.88 -3.46 -5.09
CA VAL A 43 8.27 -3.16 -5.45
C VAL A 43 9.09 -2.96 -4.19
N SER A 44 10.37 -3.33 -4.23
CA SER A 44 11.27 -3.15 -3.10
C SER A 44 12.66 -2.79 -3.56
N GLY A 45 13.43 -2.20 -2.65
CA GLY A 45 14.82 -1.86 -2.89
C GLY A 45 15.54 -1.58 -1.58
N GLU A 46 16.84 -1.82 -1.57
CA GLU A 46 17.70 -1.54 -0.43
C GLU A 46 19.04 -0.98 -0.88
N GLN A 47 19.62 -0.15 -0.03
CA GLN A 47 20.92 0.45 -0.26
C GLN A 47 21.67 0.65 1.05
N LYS A 48 22.94 0.28 1.04
CA LYS A 48 23.86 0.51 2.15
C LYS A 48 25.05 1.33 1.67
N PHE A 49 25.25 2.49 2.28
CA PHE A 49 26.40 3.36 2.03
C PHE A 49 27.25 3.48 3.28
N GLY A 50 28.55 3.24 3.17
CA GLY A 50 29.43 3.37 4.32
C GLY A 50 30.88 3.15 3.99
N LYS A 51 31.74 3.54 4.93
CA LYS A 51 33.18 3.25 4.85
C LYS A 51 33.48 1.81 5.25
N ASN A 52 32.70 1.26 6.18
CA ASN A 52 32.82 -0.09 6.73
C ASN A 52 31.57 -0.43 7.57
N ASP A 53 31.53 -1.62 8.17
CA ASP A 53 30.41 -2.08 9.02
C ASP A 53 30.27 -1.34 10.36
N GLY A 54 31.22 -0.46 10.70
CA GLY A 54 31.15 0.45 11.84
C GLY A 54 30.54 1.81 11.49
N GLN A 55 30.60 2.22 10.22
CA GLN A 55 30.17 3.53 9.74
C GLN A 55 29.40 3.39 8.44
N TYR A 56 28.07 3.24 8.55
CA TYR A 56 27.19 3.14 7.40
C TYR A 56 25.80 3.73 7.66
N ASN A 57 25.14 4.10 6.57
CA ASN A 57 23.72 4.35 6.49
C ASN A 57 23.09 3.27 5.61
N TYR A 58 21.97 2.72 6.05
CA TYR A 58 21.16 1.79 5.30
C TYR A 58 19.77 2.39 5.11
N TYR A 59 19.23 2.21 3.92
CA TYR A 59 17.86 2.53 3.58
C TYR A 59 17.26 1.33 2.83
N GLY A 60 16.10 0.85 3.27
CA GLY A 60 15.32 -0.19 2.61
C GLY A 60 13.86 0.22 2.51
N PHE A 61 13.17 -0.20 1.45
CA PHE A 61 11.75 0.05 1.29
C PHE A 61 11.03 -1.12 0.63
N GLU A 62 9.75 -1.25 0.95
CA GLU A 62 8.75 -2.05 0.24
C GLU A 62 7.55 -1.14 -0.04
N ARG A 63 7.13 -1.01 -1.30
CA ARG A 63 6.06 -0.11 -1.72
C ARG A 63 5.07 -0.80 -2.64
N ASN A 64 3.81 -0.38 -2.57
CA ASN A 64 2.72 -0.89 -3.38
C ASN A 64 2.32 0.15 -4.42
N LEU A 65 2.69 -0.09 -5.68
CA LEU A 65 2.31 0.73 -6.83
C LEU A 65 0.92 0.31 -7.30
N GLY A 66 -0.10 1.07 -6.88
CA GLY A 66 -1.51 0.78 -7.18
C GLY A 66 -1.85 0.78 -8.66
N SER A 67 -2.77 -0.09 -9.05
CA SER A 67 -3.48 0.08 -10.32
C SER A 67 -4.43 1.28 -10.25
N VAL A 68 -4.65 1.93 -11.39
CA VAL A 68 -5.58 3.05 -11.52
C VAL A 68 -6.60 2.72 -12.59
N VAL A 69 -7.87 2.68 -12.21
CA VAL A 69 -8.99 2.54 -13.15
C VAL A 69 -9.80 3.83 -13.15
N LYS A 70 -9.86 4.52 -14.28
CA LYS A 70 -10.62 5.76 -14.43
C LYS A 70 -11.61 5.62 -15.56
N THR A 71 -12.90 5.68 -15.23
CA THR A 71 -13.96 5.54 -16.24
C THR A 71 -15.09 6.53 -16.04
N LYS A 72 -15.95 6.75 -17.06
CA LYS A 72 -17.21 7.45 -16.83
C LYS A 72 -18.25 6.48 -16.27
N ASN A 73 -18.41 5.33 -16.92
CA ASN A 73 -19.35 4.29 -16.50
C ASN A 73 -18.59 2.96 -16.35
N LEU A 74 -18.70 2.34 -15.18
CA LEU A 74 -18.11 1.05 -14.86
C LEU A 74 -19.21 0.00 -14.70
N ASN A 75 -19.27 -0.97 -15.60
CA ASN A 75 -20.19 -2.10 -15.51
C ASN A 75 -19.38 -3.37 -15.31
N VAL A 76 -19.59 -4.07 -14.19
CA VAL A 76 -18.89 -5.31 -13.86
C VAL A 76 -19.91 -6.43 -13.65
N THR A 77 -19.76 -7.51 -14.40
CA THR A 77 -20.38 -8.80 -14.11
C THR A 77 -19.26 -9.81 -13.88
N ALA A 78 -19.17 -10.30 -12.64
CA ALA A 78 -18.11 -11.20 -12.19
C ALA A 78 -18.59 -11.92 -10.92
N LYS A 79 -17.84 -12.94 -10.47
CA LYS A 79 -18.02 -13.51 -9.14
C LYS A 79 -17.65 -12.50 -8.07
N ASN A 80 -16.40 -12.01 -8.08
CA ASN A 80 -15.96 -10.95 -7.17
C ASN A 80 -15.24 -9.82 -7.91
N LEU A 81 -15.30 -8.63 -7.32
CA LEU A 81 -14.44 -7.50 -7.67
C LEU A 81 -13.52 -7.22 -6.48
N ASN A 82 -12.21 -7.32 -6.68
CA ASN A 82 -11.19 -7.10 -5.67
C ASN A 82 -10.37 -5.87 -6.03
N ILE A 83 -10.29 -4.90 -5.12
CA ILE A 83 -9.50 -3.67 -5.26
C ILE A 83 -8.50 -3.62 -4.10
N SER A 84 -7.23 -3.82 -4.41
CA SER A 84 -6.18 -4.02 -3.40
C SER A 84 -5.04 -3.04 -3.61
N GLY A 85 -4.83 -2.13 -2.64
CA GLY A 85 -3.82 -1.07 -2.74
C GLY A 85 -3.93 -0.22 -4.02
N SER A 86 -5.13 -0.13 -4.59
CA SER A 86 -5.39 0.40 -5.92
C SER A 86 -6.61 1.31 -5.93
N VAL A 87 -6.72 2.16 -6.94
CA VAL A 87 -7.78 3.18 -7.01
C VAL A 87 -8.67 2.97 -8.22
N VAL A 88 -9.98 2.97 -7.99
CA VAL A 88 -11.00 2.95 -9.01
C VAL A 88 -11.86 4.22 -8.86
N THR A 89 -11.96 5.01 -9.92
CA THR A 89 -12.73 6.25 -9.97
C THR A 89 -13.70 6.20 -11.15
N THR A 90 -14.99 6.40 -10.88
CA THR A 90 -16.03 6.41 -11.91
C THR A 90 -17.14 7.41 -11.62
N GLN A 91 -17.88 7.83 -12.65
CA GLN A 91 -19.07 8.64 -12.43
C GLN A 91 -20.27 7.78 -12.05
N THR A 92 -20.41 6.62 -12.68
CA THR A 92 -21.44 5.63 -12.33
C THR A 92 -20.84 4.24 -12.26
N ALA A 93 -21.40 3.40 -11.39
CA ALA A 93 -20.99 2.01 -11.26
C ALA A 93 -22.22 1.10 -11.20
N ASP A 94 -22.23 0.04 -11.99
CA ASP A 94 -23.15 -1.10 -11.87
C ASP A 94 -22.33 -2.37 -11.66
N LEU A 95 -22.27 -2.82 -10.41
CA LEU A 95 -21.44 -3.93 -9.94
C LEU A 95 -22.33 -5.13 -9.62
N ASN A 96 -22.56 -5.96 -10.63
CA ASN A 96 -23.22 -7.26 -10.52
C ASN A 96 -22.19 -8.32 -10.13
N VAL A 97 -21.76 -8.27 -8.87
CA VAL A 97 -20.81 -9.20 -8.24
C VAL A 97 -21.40 -9.78 -6.95
N ASP A 98 -20.93 -10.96 -6.54
CA ASP A 98 -21.30 -11.56 -5.26
C ASP A 98 -20.63 -10.84 -4.09
N LYS A 99 -19.37 -10.41 -4.29
CA LYS A 99 -18.63 -9.59 -3.32
C LYS A 99 -17.79 -8.51 -4.00
N LEU A 100 -17.79 -7.33 -3.39
CA LEU A 100 -16.81 -6.27 -3.60
C LEU A 100 -15.86 -6.26 -2.39
N ASN A 101 -14.59 -6.56 -2.62
CA ASN A 101 -13.56 -6.48 -1.60
C ASN A 101 -12.64 -5.30 -1.90
N ILE A 102 -12.46 -4.41 -0.94
CA ILE A 102 -11.51 -3.31 -1.02
C ILE A 102 -10.58 -3.43 0.18
N GLU A 103 -9.28 -3.49 -0.07
CA GLU A 103 -8.28 -3.65 0.99
C GLU A 103 -7.09 -2.70 0.79
N SER A 104 -6.55 -2.17 1.88
CA SER A 104 -5.22 -1.56 1.83
C SER A 104 -4.11 -2.60 1.82
N LYS A 105 -2.97 -2.21 1.24
CA LYS A 105 -1.68 -2.84 1.45
C LYS A 105 -0.83 -1.99 2.40
N VAL A 106 0.32 -2.51 2.80
CA VAL A 106 1.25 -1.83 3.70
C VAL A 106 2.55 -1.55 2.98
N ASP A 107 2.92 -0.27 2.91
CA ASP A 107 4.24 0.19 2.50
C ASP A 107 5.15 0.23 3.72
N LYS A 108 6.44 -0.08 3.53
CA LYS A 108 7.43 -0.16 4.60
C LYS A 108 8.68 0.62 4.25
N GLU A 109 9.27 1.26 5.24
CA GLU A 109 10.58 1.91 5.13
C GLU A 109 11.45 1.61 6.36
N ASP A 110 12.69 1.23 6.11
CA ASP A 110 13.71 0.95 7.11
C ASP A 110 14.90 1.89 6.93
N GLU A 111 15.28 2.59 8.00
CA GLU A 111 16.53 3.34 8.07
C GLU A 111 17.41 2.78 9.19
N ILE A 112 18.70 2.56 8.90
CA ILE A 112 19.70 2.29 9.94
C ILE A 112 20.86 3.27 9.79
N LYS A 113 21.16 4.01 10.85
CA LYS A 113 22.33 4.90 10.93
C LYS A 113 23.28 4.32 11.96
N LYS A 114 24.45 3.86 11.52
CA LYS A 114 25.48 3.31 12.39
C LYS A 114 26.76 4.10 12.27
N SER A 115 27.28 4.52 13.42
CA SER A 115 28.60 5.13 13.53
C SER A 115 29.35 4.52 14.70
N SER A 116 30.62 4.23 14.50
CA SER A 116 31.54 3.85 15.56
C SER A 116 32.85 4.60 15.40
N TYR A 117 33.46 4.90 16.54
CA TYR A 117 34.79 5.46 16.60
C TYR A 117 35.58 4.67 17.65
N LYS A 118 36.87 4.52 17.37
CA LYS A 118 37.82 3.92 18.28
C LYS A 118 39.10 4.74 18.22
N ASP A 119 39.53 5.20 19.38
CA ASP A 119 40.75 5.94 19.61
C ASP A 119 41.51 5.28 20.77
N LEU A 120 42.78 5.66 21.01
CA LEU A 120 43.68 5.00 21.96
C LEU A 120 43.09 4.90 23.38
N LEU A 121 42.32 5.91 23.80
CA LEU A 121 41.79 6.01 25.16
C LEU A 121 40.26 5.89 25.25
N LYS A 122 39.55 5.89 24.12
CA LYS A 122 38.08 5.96 24.06
C LYS A 122 37.54 5.22 22.85
N SER A 123 36.40 4.58 23.02
CA SER A 123 35.63 4.03 21.91
C SER A 123 34.16 4.29 22.13
N GLY A 124 33.42 4.48 21.07
CA GLY A 124 31.97 4.52 21.14
C GLY A 124 31.30 4.05 19.86
N SER A 125 30.03 3.70 19.99
CA SER A 125 29.17 3.42 18.85
C SER A 125 27.78 3.96 19.10
N LYS A 126 27.16 4.45 18.04
CA LYS A 126 25.75 4.83 17.99
C LYS A 126 25.11 4.04 16.84
N LYS A 127 24.01 3.36 17.13
CA LYS A 127 23.16 2.72 16.13
C LYS A 127 21.74 3.23 16.33
N GLU A 128 21.16 3.78 15.29
CA GLU A 128 19.77 4.21 15.23
C GLU A 128 19.06 3.36 14.17
N ILE A 129 17.86 2.89 14.50
CA ILE A 129 17.00 2.11 13.60
C ILE A 129 15.62 2.75 13.62
N ILE A 130 15.08 3.02 12.44
CA ILE A 130 13.74 3.57 12.22
C ILE A 130 13.02 2.59 11.29
N HIS A 131 11.81 2.19 11.66
CA HIS A 131 10.92 1.39 10.84
C HIS A 131 9.59 2.09 10.75
N ASN A 132 9.10 2.32 9.53
CA ASN A 132 7.81 2.95 9.29
C ASN A 132 6.93 2.02 8.45
N GLU A 133 5.65 1.95 8.81
CA GLU A 133 4.62 1.32 8.00
C GLU A 133 3.52 2.33 7.67
N GLU A 134 3.06 2.35 6.41
CA GLU A 134 1.99 3.21 5.93
C GLU A 134 0.96 2.41 5.11
N ASN A 135 -0.31 2.77 5.22
CA ASN A 135 -1.37 2.16 4.43
C ASN A 135 -1.37 2.68 2.99
N SER A 136 -1.19 1.79 2.02
CA SER A 136 -1.52 2.01 0.62
C SER A 136 -2.98 1.59 0.38
N ALA A 137 -3.90 2.54 0.48
CA ALA A 137 -5.33 2.26 0.52
C ALA A 137 -5.90 1.78 -0.82
N GLY A 138 -6.62 0.64 -0.81
CA GLY A 138 -7.59 0.33 -1.85
C GLY A 138 -8.76 1.31 -1.79
N SER A 139 -9.25 1.78 -2.95
CA SER A 139 -10.33 2.77 -3.00
C SER A 139 -11.26 2.57 -4.18
N LEU A 140 -12.57 2.64 -3.93
CA LEU A 140 -13.60 2.84 -4.96
C LEU A 140 -14.31 4.18 -4.73
N TYR A 141 -14.26 5.05 -5.73
CA TYR A 141 -14.97 6.33 -5.76
C TYR A 141 -15.99 6.34 -6.89
N VAL A 142 -17.26 6.49 -6.55
CA VAL A 142 -18.37 6.64 -7.49
C VAL A 142 -19.02 8.00 -7.29
N GLU A 143 -18.86 8.90 -8.25
CA GLU A 143 -19.27 10.31 -8.12
C GLU A 143 -20.79 10.48 -8.02
N ASN A 144 -21.55 9.83 -8.90
CA ASN A 144 -23.00 9.94 -8.97
C ASN A 144 -23.65 8.71 -8.35
N LYS A 145 -24.04 7.74 -9.17
CA LYS A 145 -24.78 6.56 -8.72
C LYS A 145 -23.95 5.30 -8.83
N GLY A 146 -23.76 4.61 -7.71
CA GLY A 146 -23.23 3.25 -7.62
C GLY A 146 -24.31 2.25 -7.22
N THR A 147 -24.40 1.14 -7.93
CA THR A 147 -25.22 -0.01 -7.54
C THR A 147 -24.32 -1.21 -7.32
N ILE A 148 -24.32 -1.76 -6.11
CA ILE A 148 -23.52 -2.93 -5.75
C ILE A 148 -24.49 -4.03 -5.33
N LYS A 149 -24.51 -5.13 -6.08
CA LYS A 149 -25.45 -6.22 -5.84
C LYS A 149 -25.09 -7.07 -4.61
N GLY A 150 -23.80 -7.39 -4.46
CA GLY A 150 -23.29 -8.29 -3.46
C GLY A 150 -22.87 -7.63 -2.14
N ASP A 151 -22.23 -8.43 -1.30
CA ASP A 151 -21.63 -7.95 -0.05
C ASP A 151 -20.43 -7.03 -0.36
N VAL A 152 -20.16 -6.10 0.55
CA VAL A 152 -19.04 -5.17 0.48
C VAL A 152 -18.17 -5.35 1.71
N ASN A 153 -16.88 -5.62 1.51
CA ASN A 153 -15.89 -5.76 2.57
C ASN A 153 -14.79 -4.72 2.39
N LEU A 154 -14.59 -3.89 3.40
CA LEU A 154 -13.58 -2.82 3.43
C LEU A 154 -12.58 -3.12 4.55
N VAL A 155 -11.28 -3.16 4.25
CA VAL A 155 -10.21 -3.37 5.26
C VAL A 155 -9.13 -2.32 5.07
N GLY A 156 -9.06 -1.33 5.97
CA GLY A 156 -8.11 -0.21 5.86
C GLY A 156 -8.30 0.64 4.59
N SER A 157 -9.47 0.55 3.97
CA SER A 157 -9.75 1.00 2.60
C SER A 157 -10.86 2.05 2.52
N ASN A 158 -11.03 2.68 1.35
CA ASN A 158 -12.06 3.70 1.14
C ASN A 158 -13.16 3.23 0.17
N LEU A 159 -14.41 3.51 0.53
CA LEU A 159 -15.55 3.44 -0.37
C LEU A 159 -16.30 4.77 -0.31
N VAL A 160 -16.42 5.42 -1.45
CA VAL A 160 -17.17 6.67 -1.58
C VAL A 160 -18.22 6.49 -2.67
N LEU A 161 -19.47 6.73 -2.31
CA LEU A 161 -20.62 6.59 -3.17
C LEU A 161 -21.41 7.90 -3.16
N GLY A 162 -21.74 8.41 -4.35
CA GLY A 162 -22.60 9.58 -4.49
C GLY A 162 -24.07 9.29 -4.25
N ASP A 163 -24.89 10.32 -4.46
CA ASP A 163 -26.32 10.30 -4.14
C ASP A 163 -27.08 9.19 -4.89
N ASN A 164 -28.08 8.62 -4.23
CA ASN A 164 -28.93 7.53 -4.74
C ASN A 164 -28.18 6.23 -5.08
N SER A 165 -26.99 6.05 -4.52
CA SER A 165 -26.27 4.78 -4.57
C SER A 165 -26.91 3.73 -3.65
N ILE A 166 -26.75 2.46 -4.00
CA ILE A 166 -27.31 1.35 -3.23
C ILE A 166 -26.31 0.20 -3.12
N ILE A 167 -26.23 -0.37 -1.91
CA ILE A 167 -25.57 -1.65 -1.64
C ILE A 167 -26.68 -2.61 -1.25
N ASN A 168 -26.91 -3.65 -2.06
CA ASN A 168 -27.96 -4.63 -1.81
C ASN A 168 -27.52 -5.75 -0.86
N GLY A 169 -26.21 -5.94 -0.66
CA GLY A 169 -25.63 -6.87 0.29
C GLY A 169 -25.25 -6.23 1.63
N LYS A 170 -24.51 -6.98 2.45
CA LYS A 170 -23.97 -6.51 3.73
C LYS A 170 -22.72 -5.66 3.52
N LEU A 171 -22.65 -4.50 4.17
CA LEU A 171 -21.42 -3.72 4.28
C LEU A 171 -20.66 -4.09 5.57
N THR A 172 -19.40 -4.50 5.44
CA THR A 172 -18.49 -4.78 6.54
C THR A 172 -17.25 -3.91 6.41
N THR A 173 -16.82 -3.31 7.52
CA THR A 173 -15.63 -2.45 7.56
C THR A 173 -14.72 -2.87 8.69
N ASP A 174 -13.42 -2.94 8.40
CA ASP A 174 -12.35 -3.18 9.36
C ASP A 174 -11.18 -2.23 9.09
N SER A 175 -10.26 -2.12 10.04
CA SER A 175 -9.04 -1.32 9.92
C SER A 175 -7.82 -2.23 9.78
N ASN A 176 -6.77 -1.74 9.13
CA ASN A 176 -5.44 -2.37 9.21
C ASN A 176 -4.62 -1.73 10.32
N GLU A 177 -3.99 -2.56 11.15
CA GLU A 177 -3.00 -2.11 12.13
C GLU A 177 -1.65 -1.89 11.44
N LEU A 178 -0.95 -0.82 11.83
CA LEU A 178 0.38 -0.46 11.31
C LEU A 178 1.39 -0.47 12.46
N HIS A 179 2.61 -0.96 12.21
CA HIS A 179 3.61 -1.19 13.25
C HIS A 179 4.90 -0.39 13.02
N SER A 180 4.88 0.93 13.21
CA SER A 180 6.10 1.76 13.15
C SER A 180 6.91 1.70 14.45
N SER A 181 8.25 1.72 14.38
CA SER A 181 9.14 1.65 15.54
C SER A 181 10.41 2.51 15.41
N TYR A 182 10.99 2.84 16.56
CA TYR A 182 12.25 3.59 16.67
C TYR A 182 13.13 2.97 17.75
N SER A 183 14.43 2.84 17.50
CA SER A 183 15.40 2.43 18.51
C SER A 183 16.74 3.15 18.38
N LEU A 184 17.35 3.45 19.53
CA LEU A 184 18.66 4.08 19.64
C LEU A 184 19.53 3.31 20.65
N GLU A 185 20.70 2.87 20.20
CA GLU A 185 21.70 2.20 21.02
C GLU A 185 23.00 3.01 21.03
N GLU A 186 23.42 3.47 22.21
CA GLU A 186 24.72 4.10 22.42
C GLU A 186 25.60 3.24 23.33
N LYS A 187 26.83 2.96 22.89
CA LYS A 187 27.88 2.35 23.71
C LYS A 187 29.04 3.33 23.79
N LYS A 188 29.54 3.58 24.99
CA LYS A 188 30.74 4.39 25.24
C LYS A 188 31.63 3.62 26.21
N LYS A 189 32.93 3.56 25.90
CA LYS A 189 33.95 2.99 26.77
C LYS A 189 35.14 3.95 26.78
N GLY A 190 35.59 4.35 27.97
CA GLY A 190 36.74 5.22 28.18
C GLY A 190 37.22 5.12 29.62
N PHE A 191 38.45 5.56 29.89
CA PHE A 191 39.02 5.57 31.24
C PHE A 191 38.17 6.42 32.19
N SER A 192 37.52 5.79 33.18
CA SER A 192 37.04 6.47 34.37
C SER A 192 38.22 6.56 35.34
N SER A 193 38.94 7.68 35.32
CA SER A 193 39.89 7.98 36.39
C SER A 193 39.11 8.27 37.66
N SER A 194 38.98 7.27 38.53
CA SER A 194 38.67 7.51 39.94
C SER A 194 39.82 8.34 40.51
N ILE A 195 39.59 9.63 40.73
CA ILE A 195 40.48 10.47 41.53
C ILE A 195 40.33 9.99 42.97
N GLY A 196 41.13 9.00 43.35
CA GLY A 196 41.39 8.68 44.74
C GLY A 196 42.37 9.72 45.27
N SER A 197 41.86 10.71 46.01
CA SER A 197 42.72 11.53 46.87
C SER A 197 42.98 10.72 48.14
N GLY A 198 44.00 9.87 48.10
CA GLY A 198 44.65 9.36 49.31
C GLY A 198 45.76 10.32 49.72
N GLY A 199 45.87 10.58 51.03
CA GLY A 199 46.98 11.29 51.65
C GLY A 199 46.57 12.54 52.39
#